data_AF-F9W0U8-F1
#
_entry.id   AF-F9W0U8-F1
#
_cell.length_a   1.000
_cell.length_b   1.000
_cell.length_c   1.000
_cell.angle_alpha   90.00
_cell.angle_beta   90.00
_cell.angle_gamma   90.00
#
_symmetry.space_group_name_H-M   'P 1'
#
loop_
_entity.id
_entity.type
_entity.pdbx_description
1 polymer ?
#
loop_
_entity_poly.entity_id
_entity_poly.type
_entity_poly.pdbx_seq_one_letter_code
_entity_poly.pdbx_strand_id
1 'polypeptide(L)'
;MPKTLPMVDISAPICCAPVSAAPLDDDTALEIALRLKALADPVRIKLVSILLTDTGDGICTFDLATAVGLTEATTSHHLGQLRKAGMVAPD
;
A
#
# COMPACT_ATOMS: atom_id res chain seq x y z
N MET A 1 -23.69 17.18 8.42
CA MET A 1 -23.72 16.14 7.36
C MET A 1 -22.36 15.48 7.32
N PRO A 2 -22.23 14.15 7.44
CA PRO A 2 -20.93 13.51 7.29
C PRO A 2 -20.44 13.71 5.85
N LYS A 3 -19.23 14.26 5.71
CA LYS A 3 -18.62 14.58 4.42
C LYS A 3 -18.04 13.28 3.86
N THR A 4 -18.55 12.85 2.71
CA THR A 4 -18.09 11.65 2.01
C THR A 4 -16.62 11.81 1.67
N LEU A 5 -15.81 10.82 2.03
CA LEU A 5 -14.38 10.80 1.71
C LEU A 5 -14.20 10.40 0.24
N PRO A 6 -13.23 10.98 -0.48
CA PRO A 6 -12.90 10.55 -1.83
C PRO A 6 -12.47 9.09 -1.82
N MET A 7 -13.04 8.30 -2.73
CA MET A 7 -12.57 6.95 -3.01
C MET A 7 -11.33 7.05 -3.89
N VAL A 8 -10.21 6.56 -3.38
CA VAL A 8 -8.97 6.44 -4.13
C VAL A 8 -9.03 5.14 -4.92
N ASP A 9 -8.89 5.22 -6.24
CA ASP A 9 -8.72 4.06 -7.12
C ASP A 9 -7.26 3.60 -7.08
N ILE A 10 -7.09 2.31 -6.86
CA ILE A 10 -5.84 1.66 -6.49
C ILE A 10 -5.44 0.60 -7.53
N SER A 11 -6.24 0.47 -8.59
CA SER A 11 -6.07 -0.50 -9.67
C SER A 11 -5.05 -0.05 -10.72
N ALA A 12 -4.67 1.22 -10.73
CA ALA A 12 -3.60 1.74 -11.58
C ALA A 12 -2.23 1.58 -10.88
N PRO A 13 -1.15 1.21 -11.61
CA PRO A 13 0.21 1.32 -11.10
C PRO A 13 0.48 2.76 -10.65
N ILE A 14 1.52 3.02 -9.85
CA ILE A 14 1.91 4.39 -9.45
C ILE A 14 2.19 5.22 -10.71
N CYS A 15 1.14 5.82 -11.22
CA CYS A 15 1.04 6.65 -12.40
C CYS A 15 0.85 8.07 -11.88
N CYS A 16 1.79 8.50 -11.07
CA CYS A 16 2.00 9.91 -10.84
C CYS A 16 3.16 10.30 -11.74
N ALA A 17 3.09 11.47 -12.38
CA ALA A 17 4.31 12.11 -12.84
C ALA A 17 5.29 12.16 -11.64
N PRO A 18 6.61 12.04 -11.85
CA PRO A 18 7.57 12.13 -10.77
C PRO A 18 7.23 13.31 -9.86
N VAL A 19 7.40 13.18 -8.54
CA VAL A 19 7.12 14.29 -7.61
C VAL A 19 7.86 15.58 -7.99
N SER A 20 8.92 15.45 -8.79
CA SER A 20 9.74 16.51 -9.37
C SER A 20 9.26 17.07 -10.72
N ALA A 21 8.13 16.62 -11.27
CA ALA A 21 7.69 16.96 -12.63
C ALA A 21 7.11 18.37 -12.74
N ALA A 22 6.38 18.84 -11.72
CA ALA A 22 5.80 20.17 -11.63
C ALA A 22 5.44 20.47 -10.15
N PRO A 23 5.21 21.74 -9.77
CA PRO A 23 4.62 22.06 -8.48
C PRO A 23 3.30 21.33 -8.27
N LEU A 24 3.15 20.67 -7.13
CA LEU A 24 1.92 19.97 -6.76
C LEU A 24 0.95 20.94 -6.10
N ASP A 25 -0.34 20.76 -6.36
CA ASP A 25 -1.38 21.33 -5.50
C ASP A 25 -1.51 20.56 -4.19
N ASP A 26 -2.19 21.17 -3.21
CA ASP A 26 -2.32 20.64 -1.85
C ASP A 26 -3.04 19.28 -1.83
N ASP A 27 -4.03 19.09 -2.70
CA ASP A 27 -4.83 17.86 -2.77
C ASP A 27 -3.96 16.69 -3.28
N THR A 28 -3.19 16.89 -4.34
CA THR A 28 -2.28 15.88 -4.89
C THR A 28 -1.16 15.57 -3.88
N ALA A 29 -0.60 16.59 -3.22
CA ALA A 29 0.42 16.40 -2.20
C ALA A 29 -0.09 15.57 -1.03
N LEU A 30 -1.33 15.81 -0.58
CA LEU A 30 -1.97 15.03 0.48
C LEU A 30 -2.18 13.57 0.07
N GLU A 31 -2.64 13.33 -1.16
CA GLU A 31 -2.85 11.98 -1.70
C GLU A 31 -1.56 11.15 -1.72
N ILE A 32 -0.47 11.77 -2.15
CA ILE A 32 0.87 11.16 -2.16
C ILE A 32 1.35 10.93 -0.72
N ALA A 33 1.19 11.90 0.17
CA ALA A 33 1.63 11.78 1.56
C ALA A 33 0.92 10.63 2.30
N LEU A 34 -0.38 10.44 2.08
CA LEU A 34 -1.14 9.33 2.70
C LEU A 34 -0.61 7.96 2.23
N ARG A 35 -0.29 7.84 0.95
CA ARG A 35 0.30 6.64 0.36
C ARG A 35 1.71 6.37 0.86
N LEU A 36 2.58 7.38 0.86
CA LEU A 36 3.93 7.28 1.40
C LEU A 36 3.92 6.94 2.89
N LYS A 37 2.99 7.50 3.67
CA LYS A 37 2.80 7.15 5.08
C LYS A 37 2.47 5.66 5.25
N ALA A 38 1.64 5.12 4.38
CA ALA A 38 1.34 3.69 4.37
C ALA A 38 2.52 2.82 3.89
N LEU A 39 3.54 3.37 3.23
CA LEU A 39 4.76 2.64 2.91
C LEU A 39 5.90 2.88 3.91
N ALA A 40 5.87 3.96 4.70
CA ALA A 40 6.92 4.36 5.64
C ALA A 40 7.00 3.47 6.89
N ASP A 41 7.13 2.16 6.70
CA ASP A 41 7.36 1.13 7.71
C ASP A 41 8.15 -0.02 7.08
N PRO A 42 9.23 -0.49 7.73
CA PRO A 42 10.10 -1.52 7.16
C PRO A 42 9.41 -2.83 6.82
N VAL A 43 8.41 -3.25 7.60
CA VAL A 43 7.66 -4.49 7.36
C VAL A 43 6.79 -4.31 6.13
N ARG A 44 6.10 -3.17 6.01
CA ARG A 44 5.25 -2.88 4.84
C ARG A 44 6.05 -2.82 3.54
N ILE A 45 7.26 -2.25 3.56
CA ILE A 45 8.17 -2.29 2.39
C ILE A 45 8.54 -3.73 2.01
N LYS A 46 8.88 -4.57 2.99
CA LYS A 46 9.21 -5.98 2.72
C LYS A 46 8.02 -6.76 2.16
N LEU A 47 6.83 -6.59 2.71
CA LEU A 47 5.61 -7.23 2.23
C LEU A 47 5.32 -6.85 0.78
N VAL A 48 5.39 -5.55 0.45
CA VAL A 48 5.19 -5.07 -0.94
C VAL A 48 6.29 -5.62 -1.86
N SER A 49 7.55 -5.65 -1.41
CA SER A 49 8.63 -6.25 -2.19
C SER A 49 8.36 -7.72 -2.53
N ILE A 50 7.91 -8.51 -1.55
CA ILE A 50 7.59 -9.93 -1.75
C ILE A 50 6.46 -10.07 -2.77
N LEU A 51 5.35 -9.34 -2.56
CA LEU A 51 4.17 -9.37 -3.44
C LEU A 51 4.49 -8.95 -4.87
N LEU A 52 5.36 -7.96 -5.08
CA LEU A 52 5.76 -7.51 -6.43
C LEU A 52 6.73 -8.46 -7.14
N THR A 53 7.44 -9.29 -6.38
CA THR A 53 8.39 -10.28 -6.93
C THR A 53 7.82 -11.68 -7.06
N ASP A 54 6.60 -11.90 -6.54
CA ASP A 54 5.92 -13.19 -6.66
C ASP A 54 5.49 -13.40 -8.12
N THR A 55 5.93 -14.52 -8.70
CA THR A 55 5.61 -14.91 -10.08
C THR A 55 4.58 -16.04 -10.13
N GLY A 56 3.99 -16.41 -9.00
CA GLY A 56 3.06 -17.53 -8.84
C GLY A 56 1.58 -17.11 -8.79
N ASP A 57 0.73 -18.05 -8.40
CA ASP A 57 -0.75 -17.93 -8.32
C ASP A 57 -1.23 -17.18 -7.06
N GLY A 58 -0.38 -16.35 -6.45
CA GLY A 58 -0.64 -15.62 -5.20
C GLY A 58 -0.03 -16.25 -3.95
N ILE A 59 0.26 -15.41 -2.95
CA ILE A 59 0.87 -15.78 -1.67
C ILE A 59 -0.11 -15.61 -0.52
N CYS A 60 -0.22 -16.62 0.35
CA CYS A 60 -1.15 -16.56 1.48
C CYS A 60 -0.58 -15.76 2.67
N THR A 61 -1.46 -15.27 3.54
CA THR A 61 -1.07 -14.46 4.70
C THR A 61 -0.14 -15.20 5.67
N PHE A 62 -0.26 -16.52 5.78
CA PHE A 62 0.62 -17.35 6.61
C PHE A 62 2.06 -17.36 6.10
N ASP A 63 2.25 -17.50 4.78
CA ASP A 63 3.58 -17.47 4.16
C ASP A 63 4.20 -16.07 4.28
N LEU A 64 3.40 -15.01 4.08
CA LEU A 64 3.83 -13.64 4.29
C LEU A 64 4.29 -13.39 5.73
N ALA A 65 3.52 -13.86 6.71
CA ALA A 65 3.83 -13.70 8.13
C ALA A 65 5.16 -14.39 8.47
N THR A 66 5.37 -15.60 7.94
CA THR A 66 6.64 -16.33 8.05
C THR A 66 7.79 -15.56 7.42
N ALA A 67 7.62 -15.02 6.21
CA ALA A 67 8.66 -14.30 5.48
C ALA A 67 9.14 -13.01 6.17
N VAL A 68 8.25 -12.33 6.91
CA VAL A 68 8.61 -11.11 7.67
C VAL A 68 8.88 -11.36 9.15
N GLY A 69 8.77 -12.61 9.62
CA GLY A 69 9.03 -12.99 11.01
C GLY A 69 8.01 -12.43 12.00
N LEU A 70 6.75 -12.34 11.60
CA LEU A 70 5.65 -11.81 12.41
C LEU A 70 4.53 -12.84 12.58
N THR A 71 3.60 -12.54 13.50
CA THR A 71 2.35 -13.31 13.58
C THR A 71 1.43 -12.97 12.40
N GLU A 72 0.52 -13.87 12.07
CA GLU A 72 -0.52 -13.61 11.05
C GLU A 72 -1.41 -12.41 11.41
N ALA A 73 -1.70 -12.20 12.71
CA ALA A 73 -2.49 -11.06 13.16
C ALA A 73 -1.76 -9.72 12.92
N THR A 74 -0.47 -9.66 13.23
CA THR A 74 0.36 -8.47 12.97
C THR A 74 0.52 -8.25 11.46
N THR A 75 0.76 -9.31 10.69
CA THR A 75 0.87 -9.23 9.23
C THR A 75 -0.43 -8.74 8.60
N SER A 76 -1.58 -9.25 9.06
CA SER A 76 -2.91 -8.77 8.64
C SER A 76 -3.14 -7.30 8.96
N HIS A 77 -2.62 -6.81 10.10
CA HIS A 77 -2.67 -5.39 10.44
C HIS A 77 -1.91 -4.54 9.40
N HIS A 78 -0.68 -4.94 9.04
CA HIS A 78 0.11 -4.26 8.02
C HIS A 78 -0.56 -4.31 6.63
N LEU A 79 -1.06 -5.47 6.21
CA LEU A 79 -1.81 -5.63 4.96
C LEU A 79 -3.09 -4.78 4.95
N GLY A 80 -3.78 -4.66 6.08
CA GLY A 80 -4.95 -3.79 6.21
C GLY A 80 -4.61 -2.30 6.06
N GLN A 81 -3.45 -1.85 6.55
CA GLN A 81 -2.98 -0.48 6.34
C GLN A 81 -2.61 -0.23 4.87
N LEU A 82 -1.92 -1.18 4.24
CA LEU A 82 -1.58 -1.11 2.81
C LEU A 82 -2.86 -1.06 1.95
N ARG A 83 -3.87 -1.88 2.25
CA ARG A 83 -5.15 -1.90 1.52
C ARG A 83 -5.90 -0.57 1.65
N LYS A 84 -5.96 0.00 2.85
CA LYS A 84 -6.59 1.32 3.08
C LYS A 84 -5.93 2.45 2.28
N ALA A 85 -4.64 2.31 1.98
CA ALA A 85 -3.87 3.26 1.20
C ALA A 85 -3.77 2.90 -0.29
N GLY A 86 -4.37 1.78 -0.70
CA GLY A 86 -4.35 1.38 -2.10
C GLY A 86 -3.07 0.74 -2.60
N MET A 87 -2.28 0.18 -1.71
CA MET A 87 -1.02 -0.46 -2.10
C MET A 87 -1.20 -1.94 -2.42
N VAL A 88 -2.28 -2.57 -1.95
CA VAL A 88 -2.60 -3.98 -2.18
C VAL A 88 -4.12 -4.15 -2.34
N ALA A 89 -4.54 -5.07 -3.19
CA ALA A 89 -5.92 -5.48 -3.36
C ALA A 89 -6.08 -6.96 -2.96
N PRO A 90 -7.25 -7.37 -2.44
CA PRO A 90 -7.61 -8.80 -2.47
C PRO A 90 -7.79 -9.23 -3.93
N ASP A 91 -7.40 -10.46 -4.26
CA ASP A 91 -7.85 -11.13 -5.48
C ASP A 91 -9.40 -11.23 -5.51
#